data_AF-A0A812U9K1-F1
#
_entry.id   AF-A0A812U9K1-F1
#
_cell.length_a   1.000
_cell.length_b   1.000
_cell.length_c   1.000
_cell.angle_alpha   90.00
_cell.angle_beta   90.00
_cell.angle_gamma   90.00
#
_symmetry.space_group_name_H-M   'P 1'
#
loop_
_entity.id
_entity.type
_entity.pdbx_description
1 polymer ?
#
loop_
_entity_poly.entity_id
_entity_poly.type
_entity_poly.pdbx_seq_one_letter_code
_entity_poly.pdbx_strand_id
1 'polypeptide(L)'
;MERLDAPVTLHSACRCELRCLPSGAQLLHLHSSGNEGDSLCVSVWGIPYSPSEFIEAALRASHPGLAASDLPSPLARAIEKCAQSKPEALAKERTNLVRQWAARAHALEEEERAFKQSLHPEVAKILAPKRLLLWRELLHQFEYPDPEVFSLITSGVSLTGEVECSGLFNSVNRPATMSMQQLRESAAAITAEALAQTRPQFLEVDRVVLSKTEHEVQQGWLHGPIPLCELPSGSVVSRRFGLAQGEKVRLIDDLRPVNQTVATSESPRPHT
;
A
#
# COMPACT_ATOMS: atom_id res chain seq x y z
N MET A 1 0.25 29.71 2.98
CA MET A 1 1.69 29.48 2.70
C MET A 1 2.35 30.85 2.71
N GLU A 2 3.28 31.04 3.63
CA GLU A 2 3.92 32.34 3.91
C GLU A 2 5.00 32.63 2.84
N ARG A 3 4.99 33.85 2.29
CA ARG A 3 6.04 34.36 1.40
C ARG A 3 6.73 35.52 2.08
N LEU A 4 8.05 35.58 1.97
CA LEU A 4 8.83 36.65 2.55
C LEU A 4 8.73 37.91 1.68
N ASP A 5 8.26 39.02 2.24
CA ASP A 5 8.26 40.31 1.54
C ASP A 5 9.66 40.94 1.52
N ALA A 6 10.50 40.62 2.52
CA ALA A 6 11.86 41.12 2.67
C ALA A 6 12.83 39.97 2.98
N PRO A 7 14.13 40.11 2.67
CA PRO A 7 15.11 39.07 2.98
C PRO A 7 15.23 38.85 4.49
N VAL A 8 15.39 37.58 4.90
CA VAL A 8 15.51 37.17 6.31
C VAL A 8 16.85 36.50 6.55
N THR A 9 17.66 37.09 7.44
CA THR A 9 18.93 36.50 7.88
C THR A 9 18.65 35.31 8.80
N LEU A 10 19.24 34.16 8.48
CA LEU A 10 19.07 32.93 9.27
C LEU A 10 19.99 32.95 10.49
N HIS A 11 19.48 32.43 11.61
CA HIS A 11 20.26 32.32 12.84
C HIS A 11 21.48 31.42 12.63
N SER A 12 22.59 31.69 13.32
CA SER A 12 23.85 30.93 13.17
C SER A 12 23.72 29.44 13.49
N ALA A 13 22.73 29.08 14.32
CA ALA A 13 22.38 27.72 14.69
C ALA A 13 21.64 26.92 13.59
N CYS A 14 21.14 27.60 12.54
CA CYS A 14 20.46 26.92 11.43
C CYS A 14 21.47 26.10 10.60
N ARG A 15 21.14 24.83 10.36
CA ARG A 15 21.90 23.93 9.48
C ARG A 15 21.50 24.14 8.02
N CYS A 16 21.72 25.34 7.51
CA CYS A 16 21.48 25.69 6.11
C CYS A 16 22.77 26.29 5.51
N GLU A 17 23.08 25.94 4.27
CA GLU A 17 24.21 26.51 3.54
C GLU A 17 23.98 28.00 3.22
N LEU A 18 22.71 28.38 3.04
CA LEU A 18 22.31 29.77 2.91
C LEU A 18 22.30 30.45 4.28
N ARG A 19 22.84 31.67 4.33
CA ARG A 19 22.82 32.52 5.53
C ARG A 19 21.69 33.54 5.53
N CYS A 20 21.00 33.68 4.40
CA CYS A 20 19.90 34.60 4.21
C CYS A 20 18.90 34.01 3.21
N LEU A 21 17.61 34.09 3.50
CA LEU A 21 16.54 33.80 2.56
C LEU A 21 16.19 35.08 1.81
N PRO A 22 16.13 35.07 0.46
CA PRO A 22 15.81 36.26 -0.31
C PRO A 22 14.32 36.63 -0.21
N SER A 23 14.00 37.89 -0.53
CA SER A 23 12.61 38.32 -0.75
C SER A 23 11.96 37.45 -1.85
N GLY A 24 10.70 37.12 -1.66
CA GLY A 24 9.94 36.23 -2.52
C GLY A 24 10.09 34.74 -2.22
N ALA A 25 11.00 34.34 -1.30
CA ALA A 25 11.08 32.96 -0.86
C ALA A 25 9.77 32.51 -0.21
N GLN A 26 9.32 31.30 -0.54
CA GLN A 26 8.04 30.74 -0.11
C GLN A 26 8.25 29.55 0.81
N LEU A 27 7.58 29.54 1.96
CA LEU A 27 7.59 28.38 2.85
C LEU A 27 6.79 27.24 2.20
N LEU A 28 7.46 26.12 1.92
CA LEU A 28 6.86 24.92 1.32
C LEU A 28 6.43 23.93 2.40
N HIS A 29 7.32 23.67 3.36
CA HIS A 29 7.08 22.72 4.44
C HIS A 29 7.64 23.23 5.77
N LEU A 30 6.94 22.93 6.85
CA LEU A 30 7.39 23.17 8.22
C LEU A 30 7.13 21.90 9.02
N HIS A 31 8.20 21.31 9.56
CA HIS A 31 8.14 20.12 10.40
C HIS A 31 8.83 20.40 11.72
N SER A 32 8.10 20.25 12.82
CA SER A 32 8.66 20.34 14.16
C SER A 32 8.72 18.95 14.78
N SER A 33 9.88 18.59 15.33
CA SER A 33 10.13 17.29 15.97
C SER A 33 10.95 17.50 17.24
N GLY A 34 10.41 17.09 18.40
CA GLY A 34 11.14 17.06 19.67
C GLY A 34 10.23 16.90 20.88
N ASN A 35 10.75 16.30 21.95
CA ASN A 35 10.12 16.28 23.28
C ASN A 35 10.52 17.55 24.06
N GLU A 36 9.80 17.86 25.14
CA GLU A 36 10.06 19.01 26.04
C GLU A 36 11.54 19.05 26.46
N GLY A 37 12.31 19.95 25.85
CA GLY A 37 13.72 20.19 26.15
C GLY A 37 14.62 20.41 24.92
N ASP A 38 14.31 19.80 23.77
CA ASP A 38 15.14 19.94 22.56
C ASP A 38 14.28 19.84 21.29
N SER A 39 13.59 20.94 20.96
CA SER A 39 12.70 20.99 19.80
C SER A 39 13.49 21.36 18.53
N LEU A 40 13.58 20.43 17.59
CA LEU A 40 14.18 20.65 16.27
C LEU A 40 13.07 21.05 15.27
N CYS A 41 13.24 22.21 14.64
CA CYS A 41 12.33 22.69 13.59
C CYS A 41 13.04 22.68 12.24
N VAL A 42 12.46 21.97 11.27
CA VAL A 42 12.91 21.93 9.87
C VAL A 42 11.90 22.70 9.02
N SER A 43 12.36 23.80 8.42
CA SER A 43 11.59 24.53 7.42
C SER A 43 12.23 24.37 6.04
N VAL A 44 11.40 24.15 5.02
CA VAL A 44 11.80 24.03 3.62
C VAL A 44 11.23 25.22 2.87
N TRP A 45 12.11 26.00 2.24
CA TRP A 45 11.77 27.21 1.50
C TRP A 45 12.07 27.04 0.02
N GLY A 46 11.11 27.39 -0.82
CA GLY A 46 11.28 27.50 -2.26
C GLY A 46 11.79 28.90 -2.60
N ILE A 47 12.96 28.98 -3.22
CA ILE A 47 13.52 30.24 -3.70
C ILE A 47 13.07 30.44 -5.15
N PRO A 48 12.36 31.53 -5.48
CA PRO A 48 11.92 31.77 -6.83
C PRO A 48 13.13 32.02 -7.74
N TYR A 49 13.13 31.39 -8.90
CA TYR A 49 14.07 31.74 -9.96
C TYR A 49 13.74 33.13 -10.50
N SER A 50 14.78 33.90 -10.81
CA SER A 50 14.65 35.00 -11.77
C SER A 50 14.26 34.45 -13.16
N PRO A 51 13.68 35.28 -14.05
CA PRO A 51 13.32 34.83 -15.40
C PRO A 51 14.49 34.20 -16.17
N SER A 52 15.71 34.73 -16.03
CA SER A 52 16.92 34.18 -16.66
C SER A 52 17.33 32.84 -16.05
N GLU A 53 17.36 32.73 -14.71
CA GLU A 53 17.68 31.46 -14.04
C GLU A 53 16.66 30.37 -14.38
N PHE A 54 15.38 30.75 -14.51
CA PHE A 54 14.33 29.82 -14.92
C PHE A 54 14.60 29.29 -16.33
N ILE A 55 14.95 30.16 -17.28
CA ILE A 55 15.29 29.74 -18.66
C ILE A 55 16.52 28.85 -18.67
N GLU A 56 17.58 29.20 -17.94
CA GLU A 56 18.79 28.37 -17.84
C GLU A 56 18.53 27.02 -17.15
N ALA A 57 17.69 27.00 -16.12
CA ALA A 57 17.26 25.77 -15.47
C ALA A 57 16.41 24.91 -16.42
N ALA A 58 15.49 25.52 -17.17
CA ALA A 58 14.64 24.83 -18.14
C ALA A 58 15.44 24.27 -19.33
N LEU A 59 16.48 24.96 -19.79
CA LEU A 59 17.39 24.47 -20.83
C LEU A 59 18.28 23.31 -20.35
N ARG A 60 18.63 23.30 -19.06
CA ARG A 60 19.37 22.19 -18.43
C ARG A 60 18.48 21.01 -18.06
N ALA A 61 17.20 21.27 -17.79
CA ALA A 61 16.23 20.24 -17.49
C ALA A 61 15.98 19.41 -18.76
N SER A 62 16.26 18.12 -18.72
CA SER A 62 15.87 17.20 -19.80
C SER A 62 14.35 17.19 -19.94
N HIS A 63 13.83 16.99 -21.16
CA HIS A 63 12.40 16.82 -21.41
C HIS A 63 11.81 15.83 -20.39
N PRO A 64 10.66 16.12 -19.73
CA PRO A 64 10.10 15.25 -18.70
C PRO A 64 9.89 13.80 -19.18
N GLY A 65 9.57 13.62 -20.48
CA GLY A 65 9.45 12.30 -21.11
C GLY A 65 10.76 11.57 -21.43
N LEU A 66 11.92 12.26 -21.37
CA LEU A 66 13.27 11.66 -21.43
C LEU A 66 13.85 11.43 -20.02
N ALA A 67 13.49 12.29 -19.06
CA ALA A 67 13.76 12.08 -17.63
C ALA A 67 13.02 10.86 -17.07
N ALA A 68 11.89 10.47 -17.68
CA ALA A 68 11.12 9.26 -17.37
C ALA A 68 11.80 7.94 -17.79
N SER A 69 13.13 7.90 -17.85
CA SER A 69 13.89 6.66 -18.00
C SER A 69 14.24 6.01 -16.66
N ASP A 70 13.44 6.25 -15.63
CA ASP A 70 13.41 5.41 -14.41
C ASP A 70 12.70 4.07 -14.70
N LEU A 71 13.06 3.44 -15.82
CA LEU A 71 12.58 2.12 -16.15
C LEU A 71 13.09 1.18 -15.05
N PRO A 72 12.21 0.42 -14.37
CA PRO A 72 12.64 -0.51 -13.34
C PRO A 72 13.74 -1.42 -13.90
N SER A 73 14.81 -1.63 -13.13
CA SER A 73 15.97 -2.43 -13.56
C SER A 73 15.59 -3.78 -14.22
N PRO A 74 14.59 -4.54 -13.71
CA PRO A 74 14.14 -5.77 -14.38
C PRO A 74 13.62 -5.55 -15.80
N LEU A 75 12.92 -4.44 -16.05
CA LEU A 75 12.36 -4.11 -17.36
C LEU A 75 13.45 -3.58 -18.30
N ALA A 76 14.38 -2.75 -17.82
CA ALA A 76 15.54 -2.32 -18.60
C ALA A 76 16.36 -3.53 -19.09
N ARG A 77 16.67 -4.46 -18.18
CA ARG A 77 17.36 -5.71 -18.50
C ARG A 77 16.57 -6.57 -19.50
N ALA A 78 15.25 -6.61 -19.38
CA ALA A 78 14.41 -7.37 -20.31
C ALA A 78 14.42 -6.75 -21.72
N ILE A 79 14.33 -5.42 -21.84
CA ILE A 79 14.41 -4.71 -23.13
C ILE A 79 15.78 -4.93 -23.76
N GLU A 80 16.86 -4.72 -23.01
CA GLU A 80 18.22 -4.92 -23.48
C GLU A 80 18.43 -6.34 -23.99
N LYS A 81 18.00 -7.34 -23.21
CA LYS A 81 18.06 -8.75 -23.61
C LYS A 81 17.27 -9.03 -24.88
N CYS A 82 16.09 -8.44 -25.03
CA CYS A 82 15.28 -8.59 -26.24
C CYS A 82 15.94 -7.93 -27.47
N ALA A 83 16.62 -6.79 -27.28
CA ALA A 83 17.31 -6.08 -28.35
C ALA A 83 18.60 -6.77 -28.79
N GLN A 84 19.33 -7.39 -27.86
CA GLN A 84 20.64 -8.01 -28.13
C GLN A 84 20.55 -9.47 -28.61
N SER A 85 19.42 -10.14 -28.38
CA SER A 85 19.28 -11.57 -28.66
C SER A 85 18.51 -11.85 -29.96
N LYS A 86 18.87 -12.93 -30.66
CA LYS A 86 18.08 -13.41 -31.80
C LYS A 86 16.70 -13.92 -31.36
N PRO A 87 15.62 -13.68 -32.12
CA PRO A 87 14.27 -14.11 -31.75
C PRO A 87 14.15 -15.61 -31.44
N GLU A 88 14.84 -16.47 -32.19
CA GLU A 88 14.79 -17.92 -32.01
C GLU A 88 15.46 -18.36 -30.71
N ALA A 89 16.57 -17.69 -30.35
CA ALA A 89 17.28 -17.96 -29.10
C ALA A 89 16.41 -17.58 -27.89
N LEU A 90 15.76 -16.41 -27.93
CA LEU A 90 14.82 -15.97 -26.88
C LEU A 90 13.63 -16.92 -26.76
N ALA A 91 13.05 -17.34 -27.88
CA ALA A 91 11.93 -18.27 -27.89
C ALA A 91 12.32 -19.62 -27.27
N LYS A 92 13.50 -20.14 -27.62
CA LYS A 92 14.03 -21.38 -27.05
C LYS A 92 14.27 -21.25 -25.54
N GLU A 93 14.86 -20.16 -25.09
CA GLU A 93 15.10 -19.91 -23.66
C GLU A 93 13.79 -19.84 -22.87
N ARG A 94 12.81 -19.03 -23.33
CA ARG A 94 11.49 -18.92 -22.69
C ARG A 94 10.77 -20.27 -22.63
N THR A 95 10.83 -21.04 -23.71
CA THR A 95 10.24 -22.39 -23.76
C THR A 95 10.90 -23.32 -22.74
N ASN A 96 12.22 -23.27 -22.60
CA ASN A 96 12.94 -24.07 -21.61
C ASN A 96 12.57 -23.68 -20.18
N LEU A 97 12.47 -22.38 -19.88
CA LEU A 97 12.03 -21.89 -18.57
C LEU A 97 10.61 -22.36 -18.23
N VAL A 98 9.66 -22.23 -19.17
CA VAL A 98 8.29 -22.72 -18.96
C VAL A 98 8.26 -24.23 -18.74
N ARG A 99 9.04 -25.00 -19.53
CA ARG A 99 9.13 -26.45 -19.36
C ARG A 99 9.70 -26.83 -17.99
N GLN A 100 10.77 -26.16 -17.56
CA GLN A 100 11.39 -26.37 -16.25
C GLN A 100 10.37 -26.15 -15.13
N TRP A 101 9.66 -25.02 -15.15
CA TRP A 101 8.70 -24.69 -14.10
C TRP A 101 7.42 -25.51 -14.16
N ALA A 102 6.99 -25.95 -15.34
CA ALA A 102 5.90 -26.90 -15.49
C ALA A 102 6.26 -28.26 -14.88
N ALA A 103 7.48 -28.75 -15.14
CA ALA A 103 7.99 -29.98 -14.53
C ALA A 103 8.13 -29.83 -13.01
N ARG A 104 8.64 -28.69 -12.53
CA ARG A 104 8.76 -28.43 -11.09
C ARG A 104 7.40 -28.36 -10.40
N ALA A 105 6.42 -27.74 -11.04
CA ALA A 105 5.06 -27.69 -10.52
C ALA A 105 4.45 -29.09 -10.33
N HIS A 106 4.67 -30.00 -11.28
CA HIS A 106 4.24 -31.39 -11.16
C HIS A 106 5.00 -32.12 -10.03
N ALA A 107 6.31 -31.90 -9.92
CA ALA A 107 7.11 -32.52 -8.88
C ALA A 107 6.69 -32.09 -7.46
N LEU A 108 6.10 -30.91 -7.31
CA LEU A 108 5.63 -30.36 -6.03
C LEU A 108 4.20 -30.74 -5.67
N GLU A 109 3.45 -31.49 -6.49
CA GLU A 109 2.00 -31.70 -6.28
C GLU A 109 1.65 -32.36 -4.95
N GLU A 110 2.43 -33.34 -4.51
CA GLU A 110 2.19 -34.02 -3.23
C GLU A 110 2.48 -33.12 -2.03
N GLU A 111 3.61 -32.41 -2.07
CA GLU A 111 4.00 -31.43 -1.05
C GLU A 111 3.00 -30.27 -0.99
N GLU A 112 2.53 -29.79 -2.15
CA GLU A 112 1.54 -28.72 -2.27
C GLU A 112 0.20 -29.14 -1.63
N ARG A 113 -0.22 -30.39 -1.84
CA ARG A 113 -1.42 -30.95 -1.22
C ARG A 113 -1.28 -31.03 0.29
N ALA A 114 -0.15 -31.53 0.80
CA ALA A 114 0.11 -31.58 2.23
C ALA A 114 0.17 -30.18 2.86
N PHE A 115 0.84 -29.23 2.19
CA PHE A 115 0.93 -27.85 2.63
C PHE A 115 -0.45 -27.20 2.71
N LYS A 116 -1.28 -27.33 1.66
CA LYS A 116 -2.66 -26.79 1.66
C LYS A 116 -3.56 -27.39 2.74
N GLN A 117 -3.34 -28.63 3.14
CA GLN A 117 -4.07 -29.25 4.26
C GLN A 117 -3.67 -28.67 5.62
N SER A 118 -2.49 -28.07 5.73
CA SER A 118 -2.03 -27.38 6.94
C SER A 118 -2.58 -25.96 7.08
N LEU A 119 -3.10 -25.38 6.00
CA LEU A 119 -3.69 -24.04 6.01
C LEU A 119 -5.06 -24.04 6.71
N HIS A 120 -5.45 -22.87 7.24
CA HIS A 120 -6.81 -22.68 7.74
C HIS A 120 -7.84 -23.05 6.65
N PRO A 121 -8.92 -23.80 6.96
CA PRO A 121 -9.83 -24.32 5.94
C PRO A 121 -10.38 -23.28 4.97
N GLU A 122 -10.69 -22.07 5.46
CA GLU A 122 -11.17 -20.96 4.62
C GLU A 122 -10.09 -20.41 3.69
N VAL A 123 -8.86 -20.28 4.18
CA VAL A 123 -7.70 -19.85 3.38
C VAL A 123 -7.37 -20.91 2.33
N ALA A 124 -7.39 -22.19 2.71
CA ALA A 124 -7.18 -23.32 1.79
C ALA A 124 -8.21 -23.33 0.65
N LYS A 125 -9.48 -23.01 0.94
CA LYS A 125 -10.54 -22.90 -0.07
C LYS A 125 -10.24 -21.80 -1.09
N ILE A 126 -9.85 -20.61 -0.62
CA ILE A 126 -9.53 -19.45 -1.49
C ILE A 126 -8.27 -19.72 -2.33
N LEU A 127 -7.25 -20.34 -1.73
CA LEU A 127 -5.96 -20.60 -2.37
C LEU A 127 -5.89 -21.94 -3.12
N ALA A 128 -6.97 -22.73 -3.12
CA ALA A 128 -7.04 -24.04 -3.77
C ALA A 128 -6.49 -24.08 -5.22
N PRO A 129 -6.79 -23.12 -6.11
CA PRO A 129 -6.30 -23.16 -7.50
C PRO A 129 -4.85 -22.67 -7.65
N LYS A 130 -4.22 -22.10 -6.61
CA LYS A 130 -2.88 -21.51 -6.68
C LYS A 130 -1.80 -22.57 -6.43
N ARG A 131 -0.61 -22.43 -7.03
CA ARG A 131 0.55 -23.30 -6.80
C ARG A 131 1.51 -22.59 -5.85
N LEU A 132 1.27 -22.67 -4.55
CA LEU A 132 1.91 -21.87 -3.52
C LEU A 132 3.40 -22.22 -3.37
N LEU A 133 3.75 -23.50 -3.30
CA LEU A 133 5.15 -23.92 -3.12
C LEU A 133 5.99 -23.58 -4.35
N LEU A 134 5.44 -23.74 -5.55
CA LEU A 134 6.07 -23.28 -6.79
C LEU A 134 6.29 -21.77 -6.76
N TRP A 135 5.28 -21.00 -6.34
CA TRP A 135 5.40 -19.55 -6.21
C TRP A 135 6.50 -19.17 -5.22
N ARG A 136 6.60 -19.85 -4.08
CA ARG A 136 7.71 -19.67 -3.11
C ARG A 136 9.08 -19.91 -3.74
N GLU A 137 9.24 -20.96 -4.55
CA GLU A 137 10.50 -21.23 -5.25
C GLU A 137 10.82 -20.15 -6.29
N LEU A 138 9.82 -19.67 -7.01
CA LEU A 138 9.97 -18.58 -7.97
C LEU A 138 10.44 -17.30 -7.29
N LEU A 139 9.86 -16.95 -6.14
CA LEU A 139 10.26 -15.77 -5.36
C LEU A 139 11.75 -15.85 -4.98
N HIS A 140 12.21 -16.99 -4.47
CA HIS A 140 13.61 -17.17 -4.11
C HIS A 140 14.55 -17.22 -5.32
N GLN A 141 14.21 -17.98 -6.38
CA GLN A 141 15.07 -18.13 -7.54
C GLN A 141 15.29 -16.81 -8.30
N PHE A 142 14.28 -15.95 -8.33
CA PHE A 142 14.37 -14.65 -8.97
C PHE A 142 14.74 -13.52 -8.00
N GLU A 143 15.15 -13.85 -6.77
CA GLU A 143 15.57 -12.89 -5.75
C GLU A 143 14.55 -11.76 -5.59
N TYR A 144 13.26 -12.13 -5.52
CA TYR A 144 12.21 -11.15 -5.33
C TYR A 144 12.44 -10.41 -4.00
N PRO A 145 12.37 -9.07 -3.96
CA PRO A 145 12.90 -8.34 -2.80
C PRO A 145 12.08 -8.51 -1.52
N ASP A 146 10.83 -8.99 -1.62
CA ASP A 146 9.95 -9.27 -0.48
C ASP A 146 9.49 -10.74 -0.51
N PRO A 147 10.32 -11.69 -0.01
CA PRO A 147 9.93 -13.09 0.08
C PRO A 147 8.84 -13.35 1.13
N GLU A 148 8.66 -12.45 2.10
CA GLU A 148 7.70 -12.58 3.20
C GLU A 148 6.24 -12.45 2.73
N VAL A 149 6.02 -11.88 1.54
CA VAL A 149 4.71 -11.92 0.85
C VAL A 149 4.11 -13.33 0.78
N PHE A 150 4.96 -14.37 0.73
CA PHE A 150 4.50 -15.75 0.78
C PHE A 150 3.75 -16.04 2.10
N SER A 151 4.37 -15.69 3.22
CA SER A 151 3.79 -15.87 4.56
C SER A 151 2.49 -15.08 4.71
N LEU A 152 2.46 -13.82 4.24
CA LEU A 152 1.26 -12.97 4.32
C LEU A 152 0.06 -13.57 3.57
N ILE A 153 0.29 -14.18 2.40
CA ILE A 153 -0.77 -14.82 1.62
C ILE A 153 -1.24 -16.12 2.28
N THR A 154 -0.34 -16.93 2.84
CA THR A 154 -0.70 -18.24 3.41
C THR A 154 -1.24 -18.16 4.83
N SER A 155 -0.78 -17.18 5.61
CA SER A 155 -1.12 -17.01 7.02
C SER A 155 -2.17 -15.91 7.24
N GLY A 156 -2.34 -15.01 6.26
CA GLY A 156 -3.18 -13.82 6.37
C GLY A 156 -2.41 -12.60 6.88
N VAL A 157 -3.10 -11.46 6.91
CA VAL A 157 -2.56 -10.18 7.37
C VAL A 157 -3.32 -9.68 8.60
N SER A 158 -2.61 -9.12 9.57
CA SER A 158 -3.26 -8.45 10.70
C SER A 158 -3.85 -7.12 10.25
N LEU A 159 -5.12 -6.86 10.60
CA LEU A 159 -5.78 -5.57 10.32
C LEU A 159 -5.40 -4.47 11.33
N THR A 160 -4.61 -4.81 12.35
CA THR A 160 -4.29 -3.94 13.48
C THR A 160 -2.84 -4.09 13.92
N GLY A 161 -2.30 -3.08 14.61
CA GLY A 161 -0.94 -3.11 15.13
C GLY A 161 0.07 -2.53 14.14
N GLU A 162 1.34 -2.89 14.33
CA GLU A 162 2.42 -2.40 13.49
C GLU A 162 2.54 -3.22 12.21
N VAL A 163 2.61 -2.53 11.07
CA VAL A 163 2.82 -3.13 9.76
C VAL A 163 4.32 -3.35 9.56
N GLU A 164 4.68 -4.57 9.17
CA GLU A 164 6.06 -4.92 8.86
C GLU A 164 6.59 -4.10 7.67
N CYS A 165 7.85 -3.71 7.76
CA CYS A 165 8.54 -2.93 6.74
C CYS A 165 9.11 -3.87 5.67
N SER A 166 8.61 -3.77 4.44
CA SER A 166 9.07 -4.56 3.30
C SER A 166 10.39 -4.07 2.70
N GLY A 167 10.76 -2.80 2.95
CA GLY A 167 11.87 -2.11 2.30
C GLY A 167 11.60 -1.74 0.84
N LEU A 168 10.43 -2.08 0.29
CA LEU A 168 10.05 -1.83 -1.11
C LEU A 168 9.47 -0.44 -1.34
N PHE A 169 8.97 0.19 -0.28
CA PHE A 169 8.21 1.42 -0.37
C PHE A 169 8.94 2.57 0.32
N ASN A 170 8.50 3.79 0.02
CA ASN A 170 9.08 4.97 0.66
C ASN A 170 8.76 4.97 2.15
N SER A 171 9.78 5.22 2.97
CA SER A 171 9.61 5.34 4.41
C SER A 171 8.65 6.48 4.76
N VAL A 172 7.72 6.20 5.66
CA VAL A 172 6.79 7.18 6.25
C VAL A 172 6.67 6.89 7.74
N ASN A 173 6.46 7.89 8.58
CA ASN A 173 6.12 7.64 9.98
C ASN A 173 4.64 7.96 10.18
N ARG A 174 3.81 6.93 10.28
CA ARG A 174 2.40 7.06 10.66
C ARG A 174 2.15 6.20 11.90
N PRO A 175 2.26 6.77 13.10
CA PRO A 175 1.98 6.03 14.33
C PRO A 175 0.49 5.75 14.46
N ALA A 176 0.15 4.67 15.16
CA ALA A 176 -1.22 4.40 15.57
C ALA A 176 -1.72 5.52 16.49
N THR A 177 -2.94 6.01 16.27
CA THR A 177 -3.57 7.04 17.10
C THR A 177 -4.45 6.47 18.21
N MET A 178 -4.68 5.16 18.18
CA MET A 178 -5.48 4.43 19.16
C MET A 178 -4.84 3.08 19.47
N SER A 179 -4.82 2.66 20.73
CA SER A 179 -4.35 1.33 21.11
C SER A 179 -5.41 0.25 20.87
N MET A 180 -4.99 -1.00 20.75
CA MET A 180 -5.90 -2.14 20.64
C MET A 180 -6.82 -2.29 21.86
N GLN A 181 -6.34 -1.91 23.03
CA GLN A 181 -7.15 -1.91 24.25
C GLN A 181 -8.25 -0.84 24.16
N GLN A 182 -7.90 0.38 23.74
CA GLN A 182 -8.86 1.47 23.56
C GLN A 182 -9.93 1.14 22.51
N LEU A 183 -9.54 0.47 21.41
CA LEU A 183 -10.49 0.00 20.40
C LEU A 183 -11.51 -0.99 21.00
N ARG A 184 -11.05 -1.96 21.79
CA ARG A 184 -11.91 -2.95 22.45
C ARG A 184 -12.84 -2.33 23.49
N GLU A 185 -12.32 -1.41 24.30
CA GLU A 185 -13.11 -0.68 25.30
C GLU A 185 -14.18 0.21 24.64
N SER A 186 -13.88 0.77 23.47
CA SER A 186 -14.79 1.63 22.71
C SER A 186 -15.72 0.87 21.76
N ALA A 187 -15.57 -0.46 21.65
CA ALA A 187 -16.23 -1.28 20.64
C ALA A 187 -17.77 -1.19 20.67
N ALA A 188 -18.35 -1.12 21.86
CA ALA A 188 -19.80 -0.98 22.02
C ALA A 188 -20.32 0.36 21.48
N ALA A 189 -19.61 1.46 21.76
CA ALA A 189 -19.97 2.78 21.26
C ALA A 189 -19.80 2.87 19.74
N ILE A 190 -18.66 2.39 19.21
CA ILE A 190 -18.38 2.34 17.77
C ILE A 190 -19.45 1.53 17.03
N THR A 191 -19.82 0.37 17.57
CA THR A 191 -20.85 -0.50 16.99
C THR A 191 -22.22 0.17 17.01
N ALA A 192 -22.61 0.80 18.11
CA ALA A 192 -23.87 1.53 18.20
C ALA A 192 -23.94 2.68 17.18
N GLU A 193 -22.83 3.41 17.01
CA GLU A 193 -22.72 4.46 16.01
C GLU A 193 -22.80 3.92 14.57
N ALA A 194 -22.06 2.85 14.26
CA ALA A 194 -22.07 2.22 12.93
C ALA A 194 -23.49 1.74 12.54
N LEU A 195 -24.22 1.15 13.49
CA LEU A 195 -25.61 0.74 13.28
C LEU A 195 -26.54 1.96 13.06
N ALA A 196 -26.40 3.02 13.86
CA ALA A 196 -27.20 4.24 13.72
C ALA A 196 -26.94 5.01 12.40
N GLN A 197 -25.71 4.94 11.88
CA GLN A 197 -25.31 5.51 10.60
C GLN A 197 -25.69 4.63 9.40
N THR A 198 -26.01 3.36 9.62
CA THR A 198 -26.44 2.45 8.55
C THR A 198 -27.88 2.76 8.16
N ARG A 199 -28.01 3.54 7.09
CA ARG A 199 -29.29 3.93 6.51
C ARG A 199 -29.33 3.53 5.03
N PRO A 200 -30.51 3.20 4.48
CA PRO A 200 -30.68 3.01 3.05
C PRO A 200 -30.17 4.24 2.28
N GLN A 201 -29.43 4.01 1.19
CA GLN A 201 -28.91 5.08 0.34
C GLN A 201 -29.87 5.31 -0.83
N PHE A 202 -29.85 4.36 -1.77
CA PHE A 202 -30.72 4.28 -2.91
C PHE A 202 -31.06 2.81 -3.12
N LEU A 203 -32.33 2.51 -3.41
CA LEU A 203 -32.80 1.13 -3.50
C LEU A 203 -31.97 0.27 -4.48
N GLU A 204 -31.51 0.85 -5.58
CA GLU A 204 -30.66 0.16 -6.55
C GLU A 204 -29.26 -0.13 -6.01
N VAL A 205 -28.61 0.87 -5.39
CA VAL A 205 -27.27 0.71 -4.79
C VAL A 205 -27.31 -0.33 -3.67
N ASP A 206 -28.31 -0.26 -2.80
CA ASP A 206 -28.43 -1.17 -1.66
C ASP A 206 -28.70 -2.61 -2.12
N ARG A 207 -29.50 -2.81 -3.18
CA ARG A 207 -29.69 -4.13 -3.81
C ARG A 207 -28.39 -4.69 -4.36
N VAL A 208 -27.57 -3.87 -5.03
CA VAL A 208 -26.27 -4.30 -5.54
C VAL A 208 -25.31 -4.63 -4.39
N VAL A 209 -25.33 -3.87 -3.30
CA VAL A 209 -24.51 -4.15 -2.10
C VAL A 209 -24.87 -5.49 -1.49
N LEU A 210 -26.16 -5.77 -1.30
CA LEU A 210 -26.64 -7.02 -0.74
C LEU A 210 -26.28 -8.20 -1.65
N SER A 211 -26.62 -8.11 -2.94
CA SER A 211 -26.36 -9.18 -3.92
C SER A 211 -24.87 -9.53 -4.02
N LYS A 212 -23.98 -8.54 -4.03
CA LYS A 212 -22.53 -8.80 -4.04
C LYS A 212 -22.03 -9.38 -2.72
N THR A 213 -22.57 -8.93 -1.58
CA THR A 213 -22.22 -9.50 -0.27
C THR A 213 -22.63 -10.98 -0.19
N GLU A 214 -23.82 -11.34 -0.65
CA GLU A 214 -24.26 -12.74 -0.75
C GLU A 214 -23.35 -13.57 -1.66
N HIS A 215 -22.90 -12.99 -2.78
CA HIS A 215 -21.93 -13.64 -3.66
C HIS A 215 -20.58 -13.88 -2.96
N GLU A 216 -20.06 -12.90 -2.22
CA GLU A 216 -18.82 -13.04 -1.44
C GLU A 216 -18.94 -14.14 -0.36
N VAL A 217 -20.11 -14.27 0.28
CA VAL A 217 -20.40 -15.38 1.20
C VAL A 217 -20.39 -16.72 0.45
N GLN A 218 -21.01 -16.81 -0.73
CA GLN A 218 -20.98 -18.03 -1.55
C GLN A 218 -19.55 -18.43 -1.96
N GLN A 219 -18.71 -17.44 -2.31
CA GLN A 219 -17.29 -17.67 -2.61
C GLN A 219 -16.49 -18.10 -1.35
N GLY A 220 -17.03 -17.87 -0.15
CA GLY A 220 -16.37 -18.12 1.13
C GLY A 220 -15.36 -17.04 1.50
N TRP A 221 -15.51 -15.82 0.98
CA TRP A 221 -14.70 -14.66 1.38
C TRP A 221 -15.25 -14.00 2.64
N LEU A 222 -16.53 -14.23 2.94
CA LEU A 222 -17.20 -13.74 4.13
C LEU A 222 -18.00 -14.87 4.78
N HIS A 223 -18.20 -14.75 6.08
CA HIS A 223 -19.07 -15.62 6.87
C HIS A 223 -20.27 -14.83 7.39
N GLY A 224 -21.45 -15.47 7.38
CA GLY A 224 -22.68 -14.89 7.92
C GLY A 224 -23.92 -15.28 7.12
N PRO A 225 -25.07 -14.66 7.43
CA PRO A 225 -25.24 -13.57 8.38
C PRO A 225 -24.95 -13.99 9.83
N ILE A 226 -24.29 -13.13 10.60
CA ILE A 226 -24.02 -13.34 12.03
C ILE A 226 -24.99 -12.45 12.84
N PRO A 227 -25.85 -13.02 13.69
CA PRO A 227 -26.70 -12.24 14.58
C PRO A 227 -25.88 -11.35 15.52
N LEU A 228 -26.31 -10.10 15.74
CA LEU A 228 -25.58 -9.14 16.58
C LEU A 228 -25.38 -9.66 18.02
N CYS A 229 -26.33 -10.43 18.54
CA CYS A 229 -26.26 -11.03 19.88
C CYS A 229 -25.24 -12.17 20.00
N GLU A 230 -24.78 -12.72 18.88
CA GLU A 230 -23.76 -13.79 18.85
C GLU A 230 -22.34 -13.22 18.73
N LEU A 231 -22.19 -11.90 18.54
CA LEU A 231 -20.87 -11.29 18.47
C LEU A 231 -20.15 -11.37 19.83
N PRO A 232 -18.89 -11.82 19.87
CA PRO A 232 -18.08 -11.80 21.09
C PRO A 232 -17.95 -10.39 21.67
N SER A 233 -17.80 -10.31 23.00
CA SER A 233 -17.52 -9.02 23.66
C SER A 233 -16.24 -8.39 23.12
N GLY A 234 -16.27 -7.08 22.88
CA GLY A 234 -15.16 -6.34 22.26
C GLY A 234 -15.12 -6.41 20.73
N SER A 235 -16.09 -7.05 20.07
CA SER A 235 -16.22 -7.02 18.60
C SER A 235 -16.60 -5.63 18.12
N VAL A 236 -15.96 -5.19 17.03
CA VAL A 236 -16.23 -3.91 16.37
C VAL A 236 -17.01 -4.16 15.10
N VAL A 237 -18.16 -3.49 14.95
CA VAL A 237 -18.95 -3.54 13.71
C VAL A 237 -18.63 -2.31 12.86
N SER A 238 -18.31 -2.57 11.59
CA SER A 238 -18.08 -1.54 10.57
C SER A 238 -19.21 -1.56 9.54
N ARG A 239 -19.57 -0.39 9.01
CA ARG A 239 -20.57 -0.28 7.95
C ARG A 239 -19.95 -0.66 6.60
N ARG A 240 -20.67 -1.50 5.85
CA ARG A 240 -20.45 -1.72 4.43
C ARG A 240 -21.42 -0.89 3.61
N PHE A 241 -20.94 -0.21 2.58
CA PHE A 241 -21.80 0.61 1.71
C PHE A 241 -21.33 0.62 0.25
N GLY A 242 -22.27 0.93 -0.64
CA GLY A 242 -22.00 1.06 -2.08
C GLY A 242 -21.65 2.48 -2.48
N LEU A 243 -20.60 2.65 -3.28
CA LEU A 243 -20.23 3.89 -3.96
C LEU A 243 -20.47 3.75 -5.46
N ALA A 244 -21.36 4.58 -6.03
CA ALA A 244 -21.60 4.63 -7.46
C ALA A 244 -20.44 5.34 -8.18
N GLN A 245 -19.75 4.63 -9.08
CA GLN A 245 -18.66 5.13 -9.93
C GLN A 245 -19.00 4.85 -11.40
N GLY A 246 -19.62 5.82 -12.06
CA GLY A 246 -20.21 5.62 -13.38
C GLY A 246 -21.30 4.54 -13.32
N GLU A 247 -21.18 3.52 -14.15
CA GLU A 247 -22.13 2.40 -14.22
C GLU A 247 -21.90 1.31 -13.16
N LYS A 248 -20.84 1.40 -12.36
CA LYS A 248 -20.46 0.36 -11.39
C LYS A 248 -20.67 0.83 -9.96
N VAL A 249 -21.26 -0.02 -9.13
CA VAL A 249 -21.25 0.15 -7.67
C VAL A 249 -20.06 -0.61 -7.07
N ARG A 250 -19.19 0.11 -6.35
CA ARG A 250 -18.08 -0.46 -5.58
C ARG A 250 -18.51 -0.66 -4.12
N LEU A 251 -18.21 -1.81 -3.54
CA LEU A 251 -18.40 -2.05 -2.11
C LEU A 251 -17.24 -1.39 -1.36
N ILE A 252 -17.56 -0.71 -0.27
CA ILE A 252 -16.61 -0.08 0.64
C ILE A 252 -16.92 -0.55 2.06
N ASP A 253 -15.90 -1.07 2.74
CA ASP A 253 -15.94 -1.39 4.16
C ASP A 253 -15.30 -0.25 4.96
N ASP A 254 -16.08 0.35 5.86
CA ASP A 254 -15.64 1.47 6.65
C ASP A 254 -14.83 1.02 7.87
N LEU A 255 -13.56 0.71 7.65
CA LEU A 255 -12.62 0.28 8.68
C LEU A 255 -11.91 1.44 9.39
N ARG A 256 -12.44 2.67 9.32
CA ARG A 256 -11.83 3.84 9.98
C ARG A 256 -11.46 3.60 11.47
N PRO A 257 -12.32 3.00 12.31
CA PRO A 257 -11.97 2.74 13.70
C PRO A 257 -10.80 1.75 13.85
N VAL A 258 -10.76 0.72 13.01
CA VAL A 258 -9.70 -0.30 13.02
C VAL A 258 -8.37 0.31 12.54
N ASN A 259 -8.41 1.11 11.46
CA ASN A 259 -7.25 1.74 10.86
C ASN A 259 -6.50 2.70 11.81
N GLN A 260 -7.18 3.28 12.80
CA GLN A 260 -6.53 4.12 13.82
C GLN A 260 -5.59 3.33 14.74
N THR A 261 -5.72 2.00 14.77
CA THR A 261 -4.83 1.11 15.53
C THR A 261 -3.62 0.63 14.74
N VAL A 262 -3.50 1.07 13.48
CA VAL A 262 -2.43 0.65 12.58
C VAL A 262 -1.30 1.66 12.62
N ALA A 263 -0.08 1.18 12.88
CA ALA A 263 1.14 1.94 12.70
C ALA A 263 1.83 1.47 11.41
N THR A 264 2.25 2.40 10.55
CA THR A 264 3.03 2.06 9.34
C THR A 264 4.30 2.88 9.24
N SER A 265 5.37 2.19 8.85
CA SER A 265 6.70 2.73 8.56
C SER A 265 6.93 2.95 7.05
N GLU A 266 5.97 2.54 6.22
CA GLU A 266 6.06 2.59 4.75
C GLU A 266 4.78 3.11 4.08
N SER A 267 4.94 3.75 2.92
CA SER A 267 3.84 4.29 2.13
C SER A 267 3.83 3.67 0.73
N PRO A 268 2.88 2.77 0.42
CA PRO A 268 2.76 2.23 -0.92
C PRO A 268 2.36 3.37 -1.86
N ARG A 269 3.28 3.76 -2.74
CA ARG A 269 2.97 4.62 -3.88
C ARG A 269 2.97 3.77 -5.13
N PRO A 270 1.96 3.90 -6.01
CA PRO A 270 2.06 3.30 -7.34
C PRO A 270 3.37 3.76 -7.97
N HIS A 271 4.13 2.83 -8.55
CA HIS A 271 5.32 3.17 -9.32
C HIS A 271 4.87 4.07 -10.47
N THR A 272 5.21 5.34 -10.41
CA THR A 272 5.06 6.32 -11.50
C THR A 272 6.19 6.16 -12.49
#